data_AF-A0A626ZU29-F1
#
_entry.id   AF-A0A626ZU29-F1
#
_cell.length_a   1.000
_cell.length_b   1.000
_cell.length_c   1.000
_cell.angle_alpha   90.00
_cell.angle_beta   90.00
_cell.angle_gamma   90.00
#
_symmetry.space_group_name_H-M   'P 1'
#
loop_
_entity.id
_entity.type
_entity.pdbx_description
1 polymer ?
#
loop_
_entity_poly.entity_id
_entity_poly.type
_entity_poly.pdbx_seq_one_letter_code
_entity_poly.pdbx_strand_id
1 'polypeptide(L)'
;GTIQLLSLPVAERWLRQAQLTPGQSPVCAQPLLIPLRLKVSADEKAALQKAQSLLGELGIEFQSDAQHVTIRAVPLPLRQQNLQILIPELIGYLAQQTTFATVNIAQWIARNVQSEHPQWSMAQAISLLADVERLCPQLVKAPPGGLLQPVDLHSAMNALKHE
;
A
#
# COMPACT_ATOMS: atom_id res chain seq x y z
N GLY A 1 30.69 -12.19 7.54
CA GLY A 1 29.27 -11.82 7.54
C GLY A 1 28.90 -11.31 6.17
N THR A 2 27.67 -11.51 5.72
CA THR A 2 27.15 -10.96 4.46
C THR A 2 26.60 -9.56 4.71
N ILE A 3 26.99 -8.57 3.92
CA ILE A 3 26.37 -7.25 3.94
C ILE A 3 25.32 -7.19 2.83
N GLN A 4 24.16 -6.64 3.17
CA GLN A 4 23.03 -6.50 2.27
C GLN A 4 22.51 -5.07 2.33
N LEU A 5 22.08 -4.57 1.18
CA LEU A 5 21.39 -3.31 1.01
C LEU A 5 19.89 -3.60 0.85
N LEU A 6 19.06 -2.96 1.67
CA LEU A 6 17.61 -3.11 1.63
C LEU A 6 16.92 -1.80 1.26
N SER A 7 15.95 -1.87 0.35
CA SER A 7 15.14 -0.74 -0.08
C SER A 7 13.93 -0.55 0.84
N LEU A 8 14.01 0.42 1.75
CA LEU A 8 12.93 0.76 2.69
C LEU A 8 11.62 1.16 1.99
N PRO A 9 11.62 1.97 0.92
CA PRO A 9 10.38 2.30 0.21
C PRO A 9 9.69 1.08 -0.41
N VAL A 10 10.48 0.10 -0.89
CA VAL A 10 9.93 -1.15 -1.43
C VAL A 10 9.36 -2.00 -0.30
N ALA A 11 10.08 -2.13 0.82
CA ALA A 11 9.61 -2.85 2.00
C ALA A 11 8.30 -2.27 2.56
N GLU A 12 8.22 -0.94 2.66
CA GLU A 12 7.03 -0.20 3.11
C GLU A 12 5.82 -0.45 2.20
N ARG A 13 6.03 -0.48 0.88
CA ARG A 13 4.97 -0.82 -0.09
C ARG A 13 4.43 -2.23 0.13
N TRP A 14 5.31 -3.21 0.35
CA TRP A 14 4.90 -4.58 0.64
C TRP A 14 4.13 -4.69 1.95
N LEU A 15 4.59 -4.00 3.00
CA LEU A 15 3.90 -3.94 4.28
C LEU A 15 2.48 -3.38 4.13
N ARG A 16 2.32 -2.25 3.42
CA ARG A 16 1.01 -1.65 3.14
C ARG A 16 0.11 -2.61 2.37
N GLN A 17 0.63 -3.28 1.36
CA GLN A 17 -0.15 -4.26 0.60
C GLN A 17 -0.65 -5.39 1.52
N ALA A 18 0.19 -5.90 2.42
CA ALA A 18 -0.22 -6.94 3.37
C ALA A 18 -1.24 -6.44 4.39
N GLN A 19 -1.12 -5.19 4.86
CA GLN A 19 -2.09 -4.56 5.77
C GLN A 19 -3.46 -4.30 5.11
N LEU A 20 -3.47 -4.04 3.80
CA LEU A 20 -4.68 -3.80 3.02
C LEU A 20 -5.30 -5.09 2.49
N THR A 21 -4.54 -6.17 2.34
CA THR A 21 -5.08 -7.44 1.86
C THR A 21 -5.85 -8.11 3.00
N PRO A 22 -7.16 -8.40 2.84
CA PRO A 22 -7.92 -9.07 3.88
C PRO A 22 -7.31 -10.45 4.14
N GLY A 23 -7.00 -10.72 5.41
CA GLY A 23 -6.54 -12.03 5.86
C GLY A 23 -7.74 -12.94 6.14
N GLN A 24 -7.84 -13.46 7.36
CA GLN A 24 -9.03 -14.19 7.82
C GLN A 24 -10.20 -13.28 8.19
N SER A 25 -9.94 -11.99 8.43
CA SER A 25 -10.93 -10.98 8.79
C SER A 25 -10.84 -9.77 7.84
N PRO A 26 -11.97 -9.10 7.55
CA PRO A 26 -11.96 -7.86 6.77
C PRO A 26 -11.14 -6.78 7.47
N VAL A 27 -10.56 -5.89 6.67
CA VAL A 27 -9.76 -4.78 7.20
C VAL A 27 -10.70 -3.83 7.94
N CYS A 28 -10.34 -3.45 9.17
CA CYS A 28 -11.17 -2.58 10.00
C CYS A 28 -11.33 -1.20 9.35
N ALA A 29 -12.56 -0.84 9.00
CA ALA A 29 -12.93 0.47 8.48
C ALA A 29 -12.95 1.49 9.61
N GLN A 30 -12.28 2.63 9.43
CA GLN A 30 -12.29 3.72 10.40
C GLN A 30 -13.05 4.93 9.84
N PRO A 31 -14.06 5.44 10.56
CA PRO A 31 -14.82 6.58 10.08
C PRO A 31 -13.94 7.82 9.95
N LEU A 32 -14.20 8.58 8.89
CA LEU A 32 -13.62 9.88 8.63
C LEU A 32 -14.32 10.93 9.50
N LEU A 33 -13.53 11.84 10.06
CA LEU A 33 -14.06 12.98 10.82
C LEU A 33 -14.89 13.90 9.92
N ILE A 34 -14.46 14.04 8.66
CA ILE A 34 -15.17 14.78 7.62
C ILE A 34 -15.35 13.84 6.44
N PRO A 35 -16.60 13.45 6.09
CA PRO A 35 -16.85 12.63 4.91
C PRO A 35 -16.37 13.33 3.63
N LEU A 36 -15.66 12.59 2.78
CA LEU A 36 -15.13 13.13 1.53
C LEU A 36 -16.18 12.96 0.42
N ARG A 37 -16.78 14.06 -0.02
CA ARG A 37 -17.77 14.07 -1.11
C ARG A 37 -17.07 14.43 -2.43
N LEU A 38 -17.21 13.55 -3.43
CA LEU A 38 -16.63 13.68 -4.76
C LEU A 38 -17.74 13.61 -5.81
N LYS A 39 -17.60 14.39 -6.88
CA LYS A 39 -18.47 14.28 -8.05
C LYS A 39 -17.95 13.14 -8.93
N VAL A 40 -18.85 12.27 -9.39
CA VAL A 40 -18.51 11.11 -10.22
C VAL A 40 -19.40 11.06 -11.46
N SER A 41 -18.85 10.57 -12.56
CA SER A 41 -19.60 10.23 -13.77
C SER A 41 -20.46 8.97 -13.57
N ALA A 42 -21.35 8.70 -14.54
CA ALA A 42 -22.20 7.50 -14.50
C ALA A 42 -21.37 6.20 -14.57
N ASP A 43 -20.31 6.18 -15.40
CA ASP A 43 -19.44 5.02 -15.58
C ASP A 43 -18.60 4.73 -14.32
N GLU A 44 -18.02 5.76 -13.72
CA GLU A 44 -17.29 5.68 -12.45
C GLU A 44 -18.19 5.19 -11.31
N LYS A 45 -19.43 5.69 -11.25
CA LYS A 45 -20.42 5.24 -10.28
C LYS A 45 -20.75 3.76 -10.47
N ALA A 46 -20.94 3.31 -11.71
CA ALA A 46 -21.19 1.91 -12.01
C ALA A 46 -20.00 1.03 -11.61
N ALA A 47 -18.76 1.48 -11.84
CA ALA A 47 -17.56 0.77 -11.40
C ALA A 47 -17.47 0.68 -9.86
N LEU A 48 -17.77 1.76 -9.15
CA LEU A 48 -17.80 1.76 -7.68
C LEU A 48 -18.87 0.82 -7.13
N GLN A 49 -20.07 0.81 -7.72
CA GLN A 49 -21.14 -0.11 -7.31
C GLN A 49 -20.73 -1.58 -7.51
N LYS A 50 -20.07 -1.90 -8.63
CA LYS A 50 -19.51 -3.25 -8.88
C LYS A 50 -18.42 -3.61 -7.87
N ALA A 51 -17.57 -2.65 -7.50
CA ALA A 51 -16.49 -2.85 -6.55
C ALA A 51 -16.89 -2.71 -5.07
N GLN A 52 -18.17 -2.42 -4.76
CA GLN A 52 -18.60 -2.04 -3.41
C GLN A 52 -18.30 -3.11 -2.35
N SER A 53 -18.54 -4.38 -2.65
CA SER A 53 -18.22 -5.49 -1.73
C SER A 53 -16.72 -5.59 -1.46
N LEU A 54 -15.91 -5.50 -2.52
CA LEU A 54 -14.45 -5.62 -2.44
C LEU A 54 -13.84 -4.43 -1.69
N LEU A 55 -14.35 -3.21 -1.94
CA LEU A 55 -13.95 -2.02 -1.20
C LEU A 55 -14.33 -2.12 0.28
N GLY A 56 -15.48 -2.71 0.60
CA GLY A 56 -15.88 -3.02 1.97
C GLY A 56 -14.92 -3.99 2.67
N GLU A 57 -14.46 -5.05 1.98
CA GLU A 57 -13.45 -5.98 2.52
C GLU A 57 -12.12 -5.29 2.83
N LEU A 58 -11.77 -4.26 2.05
CA LEU A 58 -10.59 -3.41 2.25
C LEU A 58 -10.81 -2.32 3.32
N GLY A 59 -11.98 -2.26 3.95
CA GLY A 59 -12.31 -1.25 4.96
C GLY A 59 -12.63 0.13 4.37
N ILE A 60 -12.98 0.21 3.09
CA ILE A 60 -13.39 1.45 2.40
C ILE A 60 -14.91 1.46 2.28
N GLU A 61 -15.56 2.34 3.03
CA GLU A 61 -17.01 2.51 3.00
C GLU A 61 -17.38 3.82 2.32
N PHE A 62 -18.35 3.75 1.42
CA PHE A 62 -18.87 4.92 0.72
C PHE A 62 -20.38 4.84 0.53
N GLN A 63 -20.98 6.01 0.32
CA GLN A 63 -22.38 6.16 -0.07
C GLN A 63 -22.45 6.89 -1.41
N SER A 64 -23.21 6.35 -2.35
CA SER A 64 -23.45 7.00 -3.64
C SER A 64 -24.81 7.70 -3.66
N ASP A 65 -24.82 8.95 -4.10
CA ASP A 65 -25.99 9.78 -4.41
C ASP A 65 -26.12 9.93 -5.95
N ALA A 66 -27.02 10.77 -6.45
CA ALA A 66 -27.29 10.96 -7.88
C ALA A 66 -26.02 11.21 -8.71
N GLN A 67 -25.23 12.22 -8.35
CA GLN A 67 -23.99 12.61 -9.06
C GLN A 67 -22.73 12.61 -8.16
N HIS A 68 -22.88 12.16 -6.91
CA HIS A 68 -21.80 12.25 -5.93
C HIS A 68 -21.58 10.92 -5.22
N VAL A 69 -20.34 10.70 -4.80
CA VAL A 69 -19.95 9.63 -3.89
C VAL A 69 -19.34 10.26 -2.65
N THR A 70 -19.77 9.79 -1.48
CA THR A 70 -19.29 10.25 -0.18
C THR A 70 -18.55 9.10 0.49
N ILE A 71 -17.24 9.21 0.64
CA ILE A 71 -16.44 8.28 1.44
C ILE A 71 -16.68 8.57 2.92
N ARG A 72 -17.03 7.53 3.66
CA ARG A 72 -17.34 7.61 5.09
C ARG A 72 -16.28 6.98 5.97
N ALA A 73 -15.68 5.89 5.52
CA ALA A 73 -14.64 5.19 6.27
C ALA A 73 -13.55 4.70 5.34
N VAL A 74 -12.33 4.65 5.86
CA VAL A 74 -11.14 4.13 5.17
C VAL A 74 -10.34 3.26 6.15
N PRO A 75 -9.52 2.31 5.66
CA PRO A 75 -8.67 1.51 6.52
C PRO A 75 -7.54 2.36 7.13
N LEU A 76 -7.02 1.91 8.28
CA LEU A 76 -5.96 2.61 9.02
C LEU A 76 -4.76 3.06 8.15
N PRO A 77 -4.22 2.25 7.22
CA PRO A 77 -3.07 2.66 6.40
C PRO A 77 -3.34 3.86 5.47
N LEU A 78 -4.61 4.20 5.22
CA LEU A 78 -4.98 5.34 4.37
C LEU A 78 -5.31 6.61 5.16
N ARG A 79 -5.33 6.54 6.49
CA ARG A 79 -5.82 7.65 7.32
C ARG A 79 -4.98 8.92 7.21
N GLN A 80 -3.66 8.78 7.04
CA GLN A 80 -2.72 9.90 6.92
C GLN A 80 -2.47 10.32 5.47
N GLN A 81 -3.10 9.64 4.51
CA GLN A 81 -2.89 9.89 3.08
C GLN A 81 -3.79 11.00 2.57
N ASN A 82 -3.38 11.64 1.47
CA ASN A 82 -4.22 12.64 0.82
C ASN A 82 -5.37 11.98 0.07
N LEU A 83 -6.46 11.71 0.79
CA LEU A 83 -7.66 11.06 0.25
C LEU A 83 -8.32 11.85 -0.88
N GLN A 84 -8.12 13.18 -0.93
CA GLN A 84 -8.63 14.01 -2.03
C GLN A 84 -7.91 13.76 -3.35
N ILE A 85 -6.72 13.15 -3.33
CA ILE A 85 -5.98 12.73 -4.52
C ILE A 85 -6.18 11.22 -4.75
N LEU A 86 -5.96 10.43 -3.71
CA LEU A 86 -5.96 8.96 -3.82
C LEU A 86 -7.33 8.39 -4.22
N ILE A 87 -8.44 8.92 -3.67
CA ILE A 87 -9.77 8.38 -3.94
C ILE A 87 -10.19 8.66 -5.40
N PRO A 88 -10.08 9.89 -5.95
CA PRO A 88 -10.33 10.11 -7.37
C PRO A 88 -9.49 9.22 -8.30
N GLU A 89 -8.20 9.05 -8.01
CA GLU A 89 -7.34 8.15 -8.80
C GLU A 89 -7.79 6.70 -8.71
N LEU A 90 -8.21 6.23 -7.52
CA LEU A 90 -8.77 4.90 -7.33
C LEU A 90 -10.05 4.70 -8.14
N ILE A 91 -10.94 5.71 -8.14
CA ILE A 91 -12.18 5.68 -8.92
C ILE A 91 -11.86 5.58 -10.42
N GLY A 92 -10.91 6.40 -10.90
CA GLY A 92 -10.44 6.34 -12.29
C GLY A 92 -9.83 4.99 -12.66
N TYR A 93 -9.03 4.40 -11.76
CA TYR A 93 -8.50 3.05 -11.93
C TYR A 93 -9.61 2.00 -12.05
N LEU A 94 -10.59 2.03 -11.14
CA LEU A 94 -11.73 1.10 -11.12
C LEU A 94 -12.58 1.22 -12.39
N ALA A 95 -12.80 2.43 -12.89
CA ALA A 95 -13.55 2.67 -14.12
C ALA A 95 -12.91 2.03 -15.37
N GLN A 96 -11.59 1.84 -15.35
CA GLN A 96 -10.84 1.19 -16.44
C GLN A 96 -10.77 -0.34 -16.30
N GLN A 97 -11.18 -0.91 -15.15
CA GLN A 97 -11.11 -2.35 -14.93
C GLN A 97 -12.34 -3.07 -15.48
N THR A 98 -12.09 -4.22 -16.13
CA THR A 98 -13.15 -5.16 -16.53
C THR A 98 -13.39 -6.24 -15.46
N THR A 99 -12.34 -6.60 -14.73
CA THR A 99 -12.36 -7.62 -13.66
C THR A 99 -11.87 -7.01 -12.37
N PHE A 100 -12.63 -7.21 -11.29
CA PHE A 100 -12.30 -6.69 -9.96
C PHE A 100 -11.83 -7.82 -9.06
N ALA A 101 -10.74 -7.59 -8.34
CA ALA A 101 -10.23 -8.50 -7.33
C ALA A 101 -9.65 -7.70 -6.17
N THR A 102 -9.96 -8.11 -4.94
CA THR A 102 -9.51 -7.44 -3.70
C THR A 102 -7.99 -7.27 -3.67
N VAL A 103 -7.24 -8.30 -4.09
CA VAL A 103 -5.77 -8.26 -4.17
C VAL A 103 -5.24 -7.21 -5.16
N ASN A 104 -5.90 -7.03 -6.30
CA ASN A 104 -5.47 -6.06 -7.31
C ASN A 104 -5.70 -4.64 -6.82
N ILE A 105 -6.84 -4.40 -6.18
CA ILE A 105 -7.18 -3.09 -5.59
C ILE A 105 -6.22 -2.77 -4.44
N ALA A 106 -5.99 -3.71 -3.51
CA ALA A 106 -5.03 -3.54 -2.41
C ALA A 106 -3.61 -3.24 -2.93
N GLN A 107 -3.18 -3.97 -3.96
CA GLN A 107 -1.87 -3.75 -4.58
C GLN A 107 -1.78 -2.40 -5.28
N TRP A 108 -2.83 -1.98 -6.00
CA TRP A 108 -2.89 -0.67 -6.63
C TRP A 108 -2.80 0.44 -5.57
N ILE A 109 -3.59 0.34 -4.50
CA ILE A 109 -3.56 1.31 -3.40
C ILE A 109 -2.15 1.38 -2.79
N ALA A 110 -1.55 0.24 -2.44
CA ALA A 110 -0.21 0.20 -1.85
C ALA A 110 0.87 0.82 -2.74
N ARG A 111 0.69 0.81 -4.07
CA ARG A 111 1.61 1.43 -5.03
C ARG A 111 1.44 2.95 -5.17
N ASN A 112 0.21 3.44 -5.06
CA ASN A 112 -0.14 4.85 -5.26
C ASN A 112 -0.16 5.66 -3.95
N VAL A 113 -0.13 4.98 -2.80
CA VAL A 113 0.12 5.61 -1.50
C VAL A 113 1.54 6.15 -1.45
N GLN A 114 1.68 7.43 -1.10
CA GLN A 114 2.98 8.08 -0.97
C GLN A 114 3.66 7.63 0.32
N SER A 115 4.98 7.48 0.27
CA SER A 115 5.74 7.27 1.49
C SER A 115 5.69 8.54 2.35
N GLU A 116 5.37 8.37 3.63
CA GLU A 116 5.34 9.47 4.60
C GLU A 116 6.76 9.90 5.03
N HIS A 117 7.79 9.20 4.53
CA HIS A 117 9.17 9.34 4.96
C HIS A 117 10.06 9.86 3.81
N PRO A 118 10.25 11.19 3.70
CA PRO A 118 11.23 11.74 2.76
C PRO A 118 12.67 11.37 3.12
N GLN A 119 12.94 11.14 4.40
CA GLN A 119 14.19 10.59 4.92
C GLN A 119 13.88 9.54 5.98
N TRP A 120 14.64 8.44 5.95
CA TRP A 120 14.48 7.33 6.89
C TRP A 120 15.50 7.45 8.03
N SER A 121 15.01 7.37 9.27
CA SER A 121 15.84 7.17 10.45
C SER A 121 16.07 5.68 10.71
N MET A 122 17.11 5.36 11.48
CA MET A 122 17.39 3.98 11.89
C MET A 122 16.22 3.34 12.65
N ALA A 123 15.58 4.08 13.56
CA ALA A 123 14.44 3.57 14.32
C ALA A 123 13.25 3.22 13.41
N GLN A 124 12.96 4.04 12.40
CA GLN A 124 11.90 3.75 11.42
C GLN A 124 12.24 2.52 10.58
N ALA A 125 13.50 2.39 10.15
CA ALA A 125 13.95 1.21 9.41
C ALA A 125 13.79 -0.07 10.24
N ILE A 126 14.18 -0.07 11.51
CA ILE A 126 14.04 -1.21 12.41
C ILE A 126 12.56 -1.58 12.61
N SER A 127 11.71 -0.61 12.92
CA SER A 127 10.28 -0.85 13.11
C SER A 127 9.61 -1.40 11.85
N LEU A 128 9.95 -0.83 10.68
CA LEU A 128 9.43 -1.29 9.40
C LEU A 128 9.80 -2.76 9.15
N LEU A 129 11.06 -3.11 9.38
CA LEU A 129 11.55 -4.47 9.15
C LEU A 129 10.88 -5.48 10.09
N ALA A 130 10.72 -5.14 11.38
CA ALA A 130 10.00 -5.98 12.33
C ALA A 130 8.55 -6.25 11.88
N ASP A 131 7.87 -5.22 11.37
CA ASP A 131 6.52 -5.38 10.82
C ASP A 131 6.47 -6.20 9.53
N VAL A 132 7.46 -6.02 8.64
CA VAL A 132 7.59 -6.81 7.41
C VAL A 132 7.87 -8.28 7.73
N GLU A 133 8.71 -8.58 8.70
CA GLU A 133 8.98 -9.97 9.14
C GLU A 133 7.71 -10.63 9.69
N ARG A 134 6.90 -9.88 10.43
CA ARG A 134 5.66 -10.36 11.03
C ARG A 134 4.53 -10.57 10.00
N LEU A 135 4.34 -9.63 9.07
CA LEU A 135 3.21 -9.62 8.14
C LEU A 135 3.54 -10.19 6.76
N CYS A 136 4.81 -10.25 6.38
CA CYS A 136 5.30 -10.71 5.09
C CYS A 136 6.43 -11.74 5.22
N PRO A 137 6.23 -12.89 5.91
CA PRO A 137 7.29 -13.88 6.11
C PRO A 137 7.86 -14.44 4.79
N GLN A 138 7.09 -14.39 3.70
CA GLN A 138 7.54 -14.77 2.36
C GLN A 138 8.68 -13.88 1.83
N LEU A 139 8.70 -12.59 2.19
CA LEU A 139 9.74 -11.66 1.73
C LEU A 139 11.07 -11.89 2.44
N VAL A 140 11.03 -12.41 3.66
CA VAL A 140 12.23 -12.81 4.41
C VAL A 140 12.85 -14.07 3.81
N LYS A 141 11.99 -15.04 3.42
CA LYS A 141 12.43 -16.32 2.83
C LYS A 141 12.97 -16.16 1.41
N ALA A 142 12.32 -15.33 0.60
CA ALA A 142 12.65 -15.12 -0.80
C ALA A 142 12.49 -13.64 -1.16
N PRO A 143 13.45 -12.77 -0.77
CA PRO A 143 13.36 -11.35 -1.07
C PRO A 143 13.53 -11.13 -2.59
N PRO A 144 12.65 -10.36 -3.23
CA PRO A 144 12.84 -9.98 -4.62
C PRO A 144 14.08 -9.08 -4.77
N GLY A 145 14.75 -9.13 -5.91
CA GLY A 145 15.99 -8.38 -6.15
C GLY A 145 15.87 -6.85 -6.06
N GLY A 146 14.64 -6.31 -6.12
CA GLY A 146 14.37 -4.89 -5.86
C GLY A 146 14.19 -4.53 -4.38
N LEU A 147 14.05 -5.52 -3.50
CA LEU A 147 13.93 -5.32 -2.05
C LEU A 147 15.30 -5.42 -1.38
N LEU A 148 16.09 -6.45 -1.71
CA LEU A 148 17.33 -6.76 -1.01
C LEU A 148 18.42 -7.17 -2.00
N GLN A 149 19.60 -6.56 -1.87
CA GLN A 149 20.74 -6.81 -2.74
C GLN A 149 22.01 -7.07 -1.93
N PRO A 150 22.85 -8.05 -2.32
CA PRO A 150 24.14 -8.26 -1.68
C PRO A 150 25.10 -7.09 -2.02
N VAL A 151 25.86 -6.64 -1.03
CA VAL A 151 26.95 -5.67 -1.22
C VAL A 151 28.26 -6.45 -1.26
N ASP A 152 28.96 -6.42 -2.40
CA ASP A 152 30.25 -7.06 -2.52
C ASP A 152 31.35 -6.24 -1.81
N LEU A 153 31.96 -6.85 -0.80
CA LEU A 153 33.09 -6.28 -0.06
C LEU A 153 34.42 -6.86 -0.49
N HIS A 154 34.46 -7.93 -1.30
CA HIS A 154 35.71 -8.58 -1.67
C HIS A 154 36.64 -7.61 -2.38
N SER A 155 36.09 -6.75 -3.24
CA SER A 155 36.84 -5.71 -3.93
C SER A 155 37.55 -4.75 -2.95
N ALA A 156 36.85 -4.27 -1.92
CA ALA A 156 37.43 -3.40 -0.89
C ALA A 156 38.44 -4.13 0.01
N MET A 157 38.12 -5.37 0.41
CA MET A 157 39.02 -6.19 1.23
C MET A 157 40.31 -6.55 0.50
N ASN A 158 40.25 -6.79 -0.81
CA ASN A 158 41.43 -7.09 -1.62
C ASN A 158 42.32 -5.86 -1.80
N ALA A 159 41.73 -4.66 -1.94
CA ALA A 159 42.49 -3.41 -1.99
C ALA A 159 43.30 -3.18 -0.70
N LEU A 160 42.72 -3.46 0.47
CA LEU A 160 43.37 -3.32 1.78
C LEU A 160 44.51 -4.34 2.03
N LYS A 161 44.61 -5.42 1.25
CA LYS A 161 45.66 -6.44 1.37
C LYS A 161 46.89 -6.18 0.51
N HIS A 162 46.81 -5.22 -0.41
CA HIS A 162 47.90 -4.88 -1.34
C HIS A 162 48.57 -3.54 -1.02
N GLU A 163 48.47 -3.09 0.25
CA GLU A 163 49.39 -2.11 0.85
C GLU A 163 50.43 -2.81 1.75
#